data_AF-A0A2P6QJY6-F1
#
_entry.id   AF-A0A2P6QJY6-F1
#
_cell.length_a   1.000
_cell.length_b   1.000
_cell.length_c   1.000
_cell.angle_alpha   90.00
_cell.angle_beta   90.00
_cell.angle_gamma   90.00
#
_symmetry.space_group_name_H-M   'P 1'
#
loop_
_entity.id
_entity.type
_entity.pdbx_description
1 polymer ?
#
loop_
_entity_poly.entity_id
_entity_poly.type
_entity_poly.pdbx_seq_one_letter_code
_entity_poly.pdbx_strand_id
1 'polypeptide(L)'
;MPADVFELDVPLGDWRFYIIQHLLMKTDGGGSRKIRMLSSKFTIKNGELLRKSPDDDLLLRCLGSEDAQLVMAEVHEGICGAHQAGIKMRWLIRRHGCYWPTILKDCIEYARGCAPCQLHGSIQRVPAFPMNPIVKPWPFQGWAMDIIGQISPPSSKQHRWILVATDYFTK
;
A
#
# COMPACT_ATOMS: atom_id res chain seq x y z
N MET A 1 8.19 -40.43 28.22
CA MET A 1 8.82 -39.67 27.10
C MET A 1 8.72 -38.21 27.46
N PRO A 2 9.82 -37.44 27.49
CA PRO A 2 9.76 -36.03 27.86
C PRO A 2 8.99 -35.27 26.77
N ALA A 3 8.16 -34.32 27.18
CA ALA A 3 7.44 -33.47 26.25
C ALA A 3 8.46 -32.63 25.46
N ASP A 4 8.51 -32.83 24.14
CA ASP A 4 9.19 -31.91 23.23
C ASP A 4 8.56 -30.52 23.42
N VAL A 5 9.27 -29.67 24.14
CA VAL A 5 9.02 -28.23 24.14
C VAL A 5 9.42 -27.78 22.75
N PHE A 6 8.45 -27.68 21.83
CA PHE A 6 8.65 -27.06 20.52
C PHE A 6 9.10 -25.61 20.75
N GLU A 7 10.41 -25.38 20.77
CA GLU A 7 10.98 -24.05 20.73
C GLU A 7 10.69 -23.46 19.35
N LEU A 8 9.71 -22.57 19.31
CA LEU A 8 9.55 -21.61 18.23
C LEU A 8 10.77 -20.69 18.25
N ASP A 9 11.81 -21.01 17.50
CA ASP A 9 13.03 -20.21 17.36
C ASP A 9 12.72 -18.94 16.56
N VAL A 10 12.24 -17.93 17.28
CA VAL A 10 11.87 -16.62 16.75
C VAL A 10 12.89 -15.60 17.27
N PRO A 11 13.52 -14.80 16.41
CA PRO A 11 14.56 -13.87 16.84
C PRO A 11 13.98 -12.72 17.69
N LEU A 12 14.80 -12.17 18.60
CA LEU A 12 14.41 -11.09 19.54
C LEU A 12 13.84 -9.84 18.84
N GLY A 13 14.17 -9.62 17.56
CA GLY A 13 13.66 -8.50 16.76
C GLY A 13 12.31 -8.75 16.07
N ASP A 14 11.79 -9.98 16.11
CA ASP A 14 10.51 -10.33 15.50
C ASP A 14 9.35 -9.96 16.43
N TRP A 15 8.30 -9.33 15.88
CA TRP A 15 7.12 -8.91 16.62
C TRP A 15 6.40 -10.08 17.33
N ARG A 16 6.57 -11.32 16.85
CA ARG A 16 6.00 -12.54 17.42
C ARG A 16 6.71 -12.95 18.71
N PHE A 17 7.97 -12.56 18.92
CA PHE A 17 8.81 -13.01 20.03
C PHE A 17 8.14 -12.85 21.39
N TYR A 18 7.77 -11.62 21.76
CA TYR A 18 7.17 -11.33 23.07
C TYR A 18 5.81 -12.00 23.28
N ILE A 19 5.07 -12.28 22.19
CA ILE A 19 3.77 -12.96 22.25
C ILE A 19 3.99 -14.44 22.52
N ILE A 20 4.90 -15.07 21.77
CA ILE A 20 5.26 -16.49 21.94
C ILE A 20 5.83 -16.72 23.34
N GLN A 21 6.78 -15.87 23.77
CA GLN A 21 7.37 -15.94 25.10
C GLN A 21 6.28 -15.88 26.20
N HIS A 22 5.33 -14.94 26.09
CA HIS A 22 4.25 -14.83 27.07
C HIS A 22 3.31 -16.05 27.08
N LEU A 23 2.98 -16.60 25.90
CA LEU A 23 2.10 -17.76 25.77
C LEU A 23 2.77 -19.06 26.27
N LEU A 24 4.08 -19.23 26.07
CA LEU A 24 4.83 -20.40 26.52
C LEU A 24 5.14 -20.33 28.03
N MET A 25 5.55 -19.17 28.53
CA MET A 25 5.96 -19.02 29.93
C MET A 25 4.80 -19.03 30.94
N LYS A 26 3.54 -19.00 30.48
CA LYS A 26 2.31 -18.96 31.32
C LYS A 26 2.50 -18.15 32.61
N THR A 27 3.03 -16.92 32.50
CA THR A 27 3.37 -16.14 33.70
C THR A 27 2.08 -15.74 34.42
N ASP A 28 1.71 -16.48 35.45
CA ASP A 28 0.50 -16.26 36.27
C ASP A 28 0.53 -14.98 37.12
N GLY A 29 1.51 -14.08 36.92
CA GLY A 29 1.54 -12.81 37.65
C GLY A 29 2.52 -11.73 37.19
N GLY A 30 3.42 -11.99 36.23
CA GLY A 30 4.54 -11.08 35.91
C GLY A 30 4.42 -10.24 34.62
N GLY A 31 3.45 -10.52 33.75
CA GLY A 31 3.31 -9.82 32.47
C GLY A 31 2.55 -8.50 32.58
N SER A 32 3.04 -7.44 31.91
CA SER A 32 2.30 -6.18 31.77
C SER A 32 0.88 -6.43 31.25
N ARG A 33 -0.12 -5.76 31.85
CA ARG A 33 -1.55 -5.85 31.45
C ARG A 33 -1.74 -5.74 29.94
N LYS A 34 -0.90 -4.92 29.29
CA LYS A 34 -0.89 -4.68 27.84
C LYS A 34 -0.54 -5.96 27.05
N ILE A 35 0.50 -6.69 27.47
CA ILE A 35 0.94 -7.93 26.79
C ILE A 35 -0.12 -9.03 26.97
N ARG A 36 -0.74 -9.13 28.15
CA ARG A 36 -1.82 -10.08 28.40
C ARG A 36 -3.03 -9.83 27.50
N MET A 37 -3.47 -8.57 27.39
CA MET A 37 -4.59 -8.19 26.50
C MET A 37 -4.25 -8.37 25.01
N LEU A 38 -2.98 -8.20 24.62
CA LEU A 38 -2.56 -8.46 23.25
C LEU A 38 -2.56 -9.97 22.96
N SER A 39 -1.99 -10.77 23.87
CA SER A 39 -1.78 -12.21 23.70
C SER A 39 -3.07 -13.01 23.72
N SER A 40 -4.15 -12.51 24.33
CA SER A 40 -5.47 -13.17 24.31
C SER A 40 -6.02 -13.39 22.89
N LYS A 41 -5.57 -12.58 21.92
CA LYS A 41 -5.92 -12.68 20.51
C LYS A 41 -5.14 -13.77 19.76
N PHE A 42 -4.20 -14.43 20.41
CA PHE A 42 -3.31 -15.41 19.79
C PHE A 42 -3.38 -16.76 20.50
N THR A 43 -2.90 -17.79 19.83
CA THR A 43 -2.76 -19.15 20.35
C THR A 43 -1.62 -19.85 19.62
N ILE A 44 -0.98 -20.82 20.27
CA ILE A 44 0.04 -21.65 19.63
C ILE A 44 -0.58 -23.03 19.36
N LYS A 45 -0.49 -23.51 18.12
CA LYS A 45 -0.90 -24.87 17.73
C LYS A 45 0.13 -25.44 16.77
N ASN A 46 0.49 -26.71 16.94
CA ASN A 46 1.45 -27.42 16.07
C ASN A 46 2.76 -26.65 15.86
N GLY A 47 3.25 -25.97 16.90
CA GLY A 47 4.47 -25.17 16.79
C GLY A 47 4.32 -23.88 15.98
N GLU A 48 3.10 -23.38 15.74
CA GLU A 48 2.87 -22.13 15.02
C GLU A 48 2.06 -21.13 15.85
N LEU A 49 2.43 -19.85 15.77
CA LEU A 49 1.63 -18.76 16.34
C LEU A 49 0.46 -18.44 15.40
N LEU A 50 -0.76 -18.54 15.92
CA LEU A 50 -1.99 -18.25 15.20
C LEU A 50 -2.71 -17.06 15.84
N ARG A 51 -3.26 -16.16 15.02
CA ARG A 51 -4.17 -15.10 15.45
C ARG A 51 -5.62 -15.52 15.28
N LYS A 52 -6.43 -15.31 16.31
CA LYS A 52 -7.88 -15.45 16.27
C LYS A 52 -8.50 -14.25 15.56
N SER A 53 -9.24 -14.50 14.49
CA SER A 53 -10.08 -13.50 13.85
C SER A 53 -11.25 -13.16 14.77
N PRO A 54 -11.51 -11.86 15.05
CA PRO A 54 -12.66 -11.47 15.87
C PRO A 54 -14.00 -11.74 15.19
N ASP A 55 -14.01 -11.77 13.86
CA ASP A 55 -15.25 -11.72 13.07
C ASP A 55 -15.74 -13.10 12.60
N ASP A 56 -14.84 -14.07 12.42
CA ASP A 56 -15.11 -15.27 11.60
C ASP A 56 -14.57 -16.58 12.24
N ASP A 57 -14.11 -16.56 13.49
CA ASP A 57 -13.41 -17.66 14.18
C ASP A 57 -12.19 -18.27 13.43
N LEU A 58 -11.74 -17.64 12.34
CA LEU A 58 -10.58 -18.06 11.58
C LEU A 58 -9.29 -17.94 12.41
N LEU A 59 -8.42 -18.94 12.27
CA LEU A 59 -7.07 -18.92 12.80
C LEU A 59 -6.09 -18.57 11.67
N LEU A 60 -5.43 -17.42 11.80
CA LEU A 60 -4.50 -16.91 10.80
C LEU A 60 -3.06 -17.16 11.27
N ARG A 61 -2.23 -17.78 10.43
CA ARG A 61 -0.81 -17.99 10.64
C ARG A 61 -0.07 -16.65 10.75
N CYS A 62 0.64 -16.45 11.85
CA CYS A 62 1.42 -15.24 12.10
C CYS A 62 2.79 -15.33 11.43
N LEU A 63 3.03 -14.45 10.46
CA LEU A 63 4.25 -14.44 9.67
C LEU A 63 5.30 -13.50 10.26
N GLY A 64 6.57 -13.89 10.11
CA GLY A 64 7.72 -13.01 10.29
C GLY A 64 7.91 -12.11 9.07
N SER A 65 8.88 -11.20 9.14
CA SER A 65 9.12 -10.23 8.06
C SER A 65 9.49 -10.88 6.73
N GLU A 66 10.32 -11.94 6.73
CA GLU A 66 10.76 -12.63 5.52
C GLU A 66 9.59 -13.36 4.84
N ASP A 67 8.85 -14.18 5.59
CA ASP A 67 7.65 -14.85 5.09
C ASP A 67 6.60 -13.86 4.57
N ALA A 68 6.42 -12.73 5.27
CA ALA A 68 5.49 -11.69 4.86
C ALA A 68 5.90 -11.08 3.50
N GLN A 69 7.20 -10.86 3.27
CA GLN A 69 7.69 -10.38 1.97
C GLN A 69 7.43 -11.39 0.85
N LEU A 70 7.67 -12.69 1.09
CA LEU A 70 7.40 -13.73 0.10
C LEU A 70 5.91 -13.82 -0.24
N VAL A 71 5.04 -13.80 0.77
CA VAL A 71 3.60 -13.81 0.58
C VAL A 71 3.12 -12.55 -0.15
N MET A 72 3.68 -11.39 0.17
CA MET A 72 3.37 -10.15 -0.56
C MET A 72 3.80 -10.25 -2.03
N ALA A 73 4.98 -10.79 -2.31
CA ALA A 73 5.46 -10.99 -3.67
C ALA A 73 4.57 -11.94 -4.47
N GLU A 74 4.22 -13.09 -3.92
CA GLU A 74 3.35 -14.07 -4.59
C GLU A 74 1.95 -13.50 -4.87
N VAL A 75 1.36 -12.80 -3.89
CA VAL A 75 0.02 -12.23 -4.05
C VAL A 75 0.00 -11.03 -5.01
N HIS A 76 1.07 -10.25 -5.08
CA HIS A 76 1.15 -9.06 -5.93
C HIS A 76 1.58 -9.39 -7.36
N GLU A 77 2.67 -10.17 -7.51
CA GLU A 77 3.42 -10.40 -8.75
C GLU A 77 3.52 -11.87 -9.15
N GLY A 78 2.99 -12.80 -8.34
CA GLY A 78 3.01 -14.23 -8.64
C GLY A 78 2.19 -14.60 -9.88
N ILE A 79 2.08 -15.89 -10.15
CA ILE A 79 1.41 -16.40 -11.38
C ILE A 79 -0.04 -15.92 -11.48
N CYS A 80 -0.72 -15.81 -10.34
CA CYS A 80 -2.08 -15.28 -10.22
C CYS A 80 -2.10 -13.84 -9.67
N GLY A 81 -0.95 -13.17 -9.66
CA GLY A 81 -0.77 -11.82 -9.18
C GLY A 81 -1.53 -10.82 -10.05
N ALA A 82 -2.34 -9.98 -9.41
CA ALA A 82 -3.15 -8.99 -10.10
C ALA A 82 -2.67 -7.55 -9.85
N HIS A 83 -1.42 -7.38 -9.38
CA HIS A 83 -0.84 -6.09 -9.01
C HIS A 83 -1.74 -5.25 -8.07
N GLN A 84 -2.51 -5.92 -7.22
CA GLN A 84 -3.40 -5.27 -6.26
C GLN A 84 -2.60 -4.75 -5.06
N ALA A 85 -3.10 -3.70 -4.40
CA ALA A 85 -2.44 -3.07 -3.27
C ALA A 85 -3.39 -2.93 -2.07
N GLY A 86 -2.81 -2.58 -0.90
CA GLY A 86 -3.54 -2.16 0.29
C GLY A 86 -4.64 -3.12 0.74
N ILE A 87 -5.88 -2.65 0.83
CA ILE A 87 -7.01 -3.41 1.40
C ILE A 87 -7.28 -4.70 0.63
N LYS A 88 -7.23 -4.67 -0.71
CA LYS A 88 -7.50 -5.85 -1.56
C LYS A 88 -6.42 -6.92 -1.38
N MET A 89 -5.16 -6.49 -1.36
CA MET A 89 -4.03 -7.38 -1.15
C MET A 89 -4.08 -8.00 0.25
N ARG A 90 -4.29 -7.18 1.29
CA ARG A 90 -4.50 -7.65 2.68
C ARG A 90 -5.65 -8.66 2.78
N TRP A 91 -6.77 -8.40 2.09
CA TRP A 91 -7.91 -9.30 2.10
C TRP A 91 -7.54 -10.66 1.50
N LEU A 92 -6.80 -10.67 0.38
CA LEU A 92 -6.36 -11.90 -0.27
C LEU A 92 -5.38 -12.68 0.62
N ILE A 93 -4.40 -12.00 1.22
CA ILE A 93 -3.47 -12.61 2.19
C ILE A 93 -4.21 -13.22 3.38
N ARG A 94 -5.22 -12.51 3.93
CA ARG A 94 -6.06 -13.05 5.01
C ARG A 94 -6.84 -14.28 4.54
N ARG A 95 -7.34 -14.28 3.31
CA ARG A 95 -8.06 -15.42 2.71
C ARG A 95 -7.16 -16.66 2.58
N HIS A 96 -5.86 -16.45 2.37
CA HIS A 96 -4.84 -17.50 2.44
C HIS A 96 -4.40 -17.87 3.86
N GLY A 97 -5.04 -17.31 4.89
CA GLY A 97 -4.80 -17.68 6.27
C GLY A 97 -3.58 -17.03 6.89
N CYS A 98 -3.08 -15.90 6.37
CA CYS A 98 -1.87 -15.25 6.86
C CYS A 98 -2.16 -13.92 7.59
N TYR A 99 -1.30 -13.56 8.55
CA TYR A 99 -1.42 -12.32 9.32
C TYR A 99 -0.06 -11.80 9.81
N TRP A 100 0.06 -10.47 9.86
CA TRP A 100 1.04 -9.74 10.68
C TRP A 100 0.49 -8.33 11.00
N PRO A 101 1.01 -7.63 12.04
CA PRO A 101 0.41 -6.38 12.54
C PRO A 101 0.36 -5.24 11.52
N THR A 102 1.38 -5.11 10.68
CA THR A 102 1.56 -3.99 9.74
C THR A 102 1.07 -4.31 8.32
N ILE A 103 0.41 -5.46 8.11
CA ILE A 103 -0.01 -5.98 6.80
C ILE A 103 -0.60 -4.96 5.85
N LEU A 104 -1.49 -4.07 6.32
CA LEU A 104 -2.09 -3.07 5.45
C LEU A 104 -1.05 -2.04 4.95
N LYS A 105 -0.19 -1.56 5.85
CA LYS A 105 0.86 -0.60 5.54
C LYS A 105 1.85 -1.24 4.57
N ASP A 106 2.29 -2.45 4.89
CA ASP A 106 3.31 -3.16 4.10
C ASP A 106 2.78 -3.47 2.69
N CYS A 107 1.51 -3.86 2.53
CA CYS A 107 0.88 -4.04 1.22
C CYS A 107 0.85 -2.74 0.38
N ILE A 108 0.71 -1.57 1.02
CA ILE A 108 0.73 -0.27 0.32
C ILE A 108 2.15 0.08 -0.09
N GLU A 109 3.12 -0.10 0.82
CA GLU A 109 4.53 0.20 0.57
C GLU A 109 5.13 -0.74 -0.48
N TYR A 110 4.79 -2.02 -0.45
CA TYR A 110 5.20 -3.02 -1.42
C TYR A 110 4.77 -2.63 -2.84
N ALA A 111 3.46 -2.40 -3.05
CA ALA A 111 2.93 -2.02 -4.35
C ALA A 111 3.46 -0.65 -4.83
N ARG A 112 3.76 0.28 -3.90
CA ARG A 112 4.41 1.55 -4.22
C ARG A 112 5.83 1.36 -4.76
N GLY A 113 6.55 0.34 -4.29
CA GLY A 113 7.90 -0.02 -4.76
C GLY A 113 7.92 -0.85 -6.05
N CYS A 114 6.79 -1.42 -6.46
CA CYS A 114 6.69 -2.27 -7.65
C CYS A 114 6.90 -1.47 -8.95
N ALA A 115 7.96 -1.80 -9.70
CA ALA A 115 8.30 -1.11 -10.95
C ALA A 115 7.20 -1.20 -12.03
N PRO A 116 6.59 -2.37 -12.30
CA PRO A 116 5.41 -2.46 -13.16
C PRO A 116 4.26 -1.55 -12.74
N CYS A 117 3.96 -1.47 -11.44
CA CYS A 117 2.92 -0.58 -10.91
C CYS A 117 3.28 0.90 -11.08
N GLN A 118 4.54 1.28 -10.93
CA GLN A 118 5.00 2.66 -11.16
C GLN A 118 4.93 3.04 -12.64
N LEU A 119 5.28 2.12 -13.54
CA LEU A 119 5.31 2.36 -14.99
C LEU A 119 3.90 2.47 -15.59
N HIS A 120 2.99 1.59 -15.17
CA HIS A 120 1.64 1.47 -15.74
C HIS A 120 0.56 2.13 -14.86
N GLY A 121 0.94 2.59 -13.66
CA GLY A 121 0.03 3.24 -12.72
C GLY A 121 -0.54 4.54 -13.29
N SER A 122 -1.72 4.91 -12.80
CA SER A 122 -2.33 6.19 -13.17
C SER A 122 -1.42 7.34 -12.75
N ILE A 123 -1.01 8.16 -13.71
CA ILE A 123 -0.29 9.41 -13.43
C ILE A 123 -1.21 10.31 -12.62
N GLN A 124 -0.79 10.69 -11.40
CA GLN A 124 -1.47 11.73 -10.65
C GLN A 124 -1.40 13.03 -11.44
N ARG A 125 -2.53 13.47 -12.02
CA ARG A 125 -2.65 14.74 -12.75
C ARG A 125 -2.92 15.93 -11.82
N VAL A 126 -2.81 15.73 -10.51
CA VAL A 126 -2.98 16.80 -9.55
C VAL A 126 -1.67 17.58 -9.51
N PRO A 127 -1.67 18.88 -9.82
CA PRO A 127 -0.47 19.68 -9.73
C PRO A 127 0.01 19.71 -8.27
N ALA A 128 1.33 19.65 -8.07
CA ALA A 128 1.93 19.64 -6.72
C ALA A 128 1.56 20.90 -5.91
N PHE A 129 1.29 22.01 -6.60
CA PHE A 129 0.84 23.26 -6.03
C PHE A 129 -0.26 23.88 -6.91
N PRO A 130 -1.19 24.64 -6.34
CA PRO A 130 -2.09 25.48 -7.15
C PRO A 130 -1.24 26.43 -8.00
N MET A 131 -1.58 26.53 -9.29
CA MET A 131 -0.95 27.53 -10.16
C MET A 131 -1.34 28.93 -9.70
N ASN A 132 -0.35 29.77 -9.40
CA ASN A 132 -0.56 31.19 -9.13
C ASN A 132 -0.45 31.96 -10.45
N PRO A 133 -1.56 32.48 -11.03
CA PRO A 133 -1.49 33.23 -12.27
C PRO A 133 -0.74 34.55 -12.04
N ILE A 134 0.18 34.88 -12.95
CA ILE A 134 0.85 36.19 -12.95
C ILE A 134 -0.14 37.20 -13.49
N VAL A 135 -0.63 38.09 -12.62
CA VAL A 135 -1.48 39.22 -13.03
C VAL A 135 -0.59 40.26 -13.71
N LYS A 136 -0.94 40.62 -14.95
CA LYS A 136 -0.31 41.71 -15.68
C LYS A 136 -1.07 43.01 -15.38
N PRO A 137 -0.43 44.08 -14.88
CA PRO A 137 -1.11 45.35 -14.56
C PRO A 137 -1.54 46.24 -15.74
N TRP A 138 -1.08 46.02 -16.97
CA TRP A 138 -1.51 46.80 -18.14
C TRP A 138 -1.51 45.99 -19.46
N PRO A 139 -2.26 46.42 -20.50
CA PRO A 139 -2.32 45.74 -21.79
C PRO A 139 -0.93 45.56 -22.41
N PHE A 140 -0.74 44.44 -23.13
CA PHE A 140 0.46 44.07 -23.89
C PHE A 140 1.73 43.79 -23.05
N GLN A 141 1.61 43.75 -21.72
CA GLN A 141 2.73 43.40 -20.84
C GLN A 141 3.02 41.89 -20.81
N GLY A 142 2.07 41.07 -21.23
CA GLY A 142 2.26 39.64 -21.42
C GLY A 142 1.06 39.04 -22.12
N TRP A 143 1.33 38.21 -23.11
CA TRP A 143 0.32 37.53 -23.91
C TRP A 143 0.71 36.07 -24.10
N ALA A 144 -0.29 35.19 -24.21
CA ALA A 144 -0.12 33.80 -24.59
C ALA A 144 -0.34 33.64 -26.09
N MET A 145 0.49 32.83 -26.73
CA MET A 145 0.22 32.28 -28.06
C MET A 145 -0.18 30.81 -27.91
N ASP A 146 -1.21 30.41 -28.63
CA ASP A 146 -1.58 29.01 -28.75
C ASP A 146 -1.97 28.68 -30.21
N ILE A 147 -1.88 27.41 -30.58
CA ILE A 147 -2.30 26.91 -31.89
C ILE A 147 -3.47 25.97 -31.67
N ILE A 148 -4.64 26.35 -32.18
CA ILE A 148 -5.75 25.41 -32.28
C ILE A 148 -5.39 24.38 -33.35
N GLY A 149 -5.61 23.11 -32.99
CA GLY A 149 -5.34 21.96 -33.85
C GLY A 149 -6.00 22.05 -35.22
N GLN A 150 -5.65 21.10 -36.09
CA GLN A 150 -6.04 21.16 -37.49
C GLN A 150 -7.57 21.27 -37.66
N ILE A 151 -8.04 22.31 -38.36
CA ILE A 151 -9.46 22.48 -38.67
C ILE A 151 -9.84 21.66 -39.90
N SER A 152 -11.02 21.04 -39.84
CA SER A 152 -11.61 20.30 -40.95
C SER A 152 -13.10 20.66 -41.06
N PRO A 153 -13.56 21.18 -42.21
CA PRO A 153 -12.81 21.43 -43.45
C PRO A 153 -11.83 22.62 -43.37
N PRO A 154 -10.84 22.72 -44.28
CA PRO A 154 -9.97 23.90 -44.38
C PRO A 154 -10.75 25.18 -44.67
N SER A 155 -10.16 26.34 -44.36
CA SER A 155 -10.75 27.62 -44.74
C SER A 155 -10.84 27.80 -46.26
N SER A 156 -11.60 28.78 -46.73
CA SER A 156 -11.69 29.13 -48.15
C SER A 156 -10.34 29.44 -48.80
N LYS A 157 -9.32 29.80 -48.00
CA LYS A 157 -7.93 30.03 -48.43
C LYS A 157 -6.98 28.86 -48.15
N GLN A 158 -7.52 27.66 -47.86
CA GLN A 158 -6.74 26.45 -47.54
C GLN A 158 -5.91 26.54 -46.25
N HIS A 159 -6.20 27.50 -45.36
CA HIS A 159 -5.59 27.51 -44.03
C HIS A 159 -6.18 26.39 -43.17
N ARG A 160 -5.32 25.68 -42.44
CA ARG A 160 -5.69 24.48 -41.66
C ARG A 160 -5.45 24.59 -40.16
N TRP A 161 -4.85 25.68 -39.69
CA TRP A 161 -4.58 25.92 -38.27
C TRP A 161 -4.97 27.34 -37.91
N ILE A 162 -5.31 27.57 -36.64
CA ILE A 162 -5.63 28.91 -36.13
C ILE A 162 -4.59 29.24 -35.06
N LEU A 163 -3.89 30.34 -35.26
CA LEU A 163 -3.01 30.92 -34.24
C LEU A 163 -3.85 31.87 -33.39
N VAL A 164 -3.84 31.66 -32.08
CA VAL A 164 -4.54 32.48 -31.09
C VAL A 164 -3.49 33.25 -30.29
N ALA A 165 -3.70 34.55 -30.13
CA ALA A 165 -2.93 35.37 -29.21
C ALA A 165 -3.90 36.02 -28.23
N THR A 166 -3.65 35.82 -26.93
CA THR A 166 -4.52 36.25 -25.81
C THR A 166 -3.68 37.11 -24.90
N ASP A 167 -4.03 38.37 -24.74
CA ASP A 167 -3.31 39.31 -23.86
C ASP A 167 -3.76 39.08 -22.42
N TYR A 168 -2.86 38.83 -21.48
CA TYR A 168 -3.27 38.44 -20.13
C TYR A 168 -4.05 39.52 -19.37
N PHE A 169 -3.92 40.79 -19.75
CA PHE A 169 -4.65 41.88 -19.11
C PHE A 169 -6.09 41.98 -19.66
N THR A 170 -6.27 41.92 -20.99
CA THR A 170 -7.61 41.96 -21.62
C THR A 170 -8.29 40.59 -21.70
N LYS A 171 -7.50 39.52 -21.54
CA LYS A 171 -7.71 38.12 -21.91
C LYS A 171 -7.86 37.91 -23.41
#